data_AF-A0A091QLG8-F1
#
_entry.id   AF-A0A091QLG8-F1
#
_cell.length_a   1.000
_cell.length_b   1.000
_cell.length_c   1.000
_cell.angle_alpha   90.00
_cell.angle_beta   90.00
_cell.angle_gamma   90.00
#
_symmetry.space_group_name_H-M   'P 1'
#
loop_
_entity.id
_entity.type
_entity.pdbx_description
1 polymer ?
#
loop_
_entity_poly.entity_id
_entity_poly.type
_entity_poly.pdbx_seq_one_letter_code
_entity_poly.pdbx_strand_id
1 'polypeptide(L)'
;GEKLVLSELLQPIHPRSALSSVKKELTKVKQKKAVELPLSKEEAKRVVREAAYVRTSKDVGKWQEVVLQNRRAEQLVFPLKQEIATVVPLEQAVSAWKARTPLEQEIFGLLRKNQQPITDPLLTPEEAASLQAMSLEEARQRRAELQRARAVQSYYEAKARREKKIKSKKYHRVLKKSRRRKALKEFELLHKSDPEAALAQLEELEQLRMQERMSLKHQNKGKWARSRAILAKYDLEARQALQEQLARNKELTQKVRVELREEEPPDVPEEDLASVIVPVVPAGASTANPWMLGQPSGPAEEPEVQEGPGEVLAPGAAESKEEMEEEEEMSEEEALL
;
A
#
# COMPACT_ATOMS: atom_id res chain seq x y z
N GLY A 1 -48.67 15.20 -67.38
CA GLY A 1 -49.10 16.02 -66.24
C GLY A 1 -47.97 16.11 -65.24
N GLU A 2 -47.47 17.31 -64.98
CA GLU A 2 -46.35 17.56 -64.07
C GLU A 2 -46.77 17.25 -62.62
N LYS A 3 -45.95 16.47 -61.90
CA LYS A 3 -46.21 16.13 -60.49
C LYS A 3 -45.61 17.23 -59.61
N LEU A 4 -46.46 18.06 -59.01
CA LEU A 4 -46.06 19.11 -58.08
C LEU A 4 -45.42 18.53 -56.81
N VAL A 5 -44.28 19.08 -56.39
CA VAL A 5 -43.55 18.64 -55.18
C VAL A 5 -44.02 19.44 -53.98
N LEU A 6 -44.43 18.76 -52.90
CA LEU A 6 -44.94 19.39 -51.65
C LEU A 6 -44.01 20.45 -51.05
N SER A 7 -42.71 20.39 -51.30
CA SER A 7 -41.75 21.42 -50.86
C SER A 7 -41.95 22.76 -51.55
N GLU A 8 -42.33 22.78 -52.82
CA GLU A 8 -42.55 24.00 -53.60
C GLU A 8 -43.82 24.73 -53.12
N LEU A 9 -44.85 23.98 -52.69
CA LEU A 9 -46.08 24.51 -52.10
C LEU A 9 -45.88 25.09 -50.68
N LEU A 10 -44.84 24.64 -49.95
CA LEU A 10 -44.57 25.06 -48.57
C LEU A 10 -43.61 26.25 -48.45
N GLN A 11 -42.87 26.59 -49.52
CA GLN A 11 -41.95 27.73 -49.55
C GLN A 11 -42.64 29.10 -49.40
N PRO A 12 -43.79 29.39 -50.02
CA PRO A 12 -44.44 30.71 -49.94
C PRO A 12 -45.09 31.03 -48.57
N ILE A 13 -45.29 30.02 -47.71
CA ILE A 13 -46.00 30.18 -46.44
C ILE A 13 -45.05 30.73 -45.36
N HIS A 14 -45.30 31.98 -44.96
CA HIS A 14 -44.55 32.72 -43.94
C HIS A 14 -45.01 32.35 -42.51
N PRO A 15 -44.12 32.39 -41.50
CA PRO A 15 -44.41 31.90 -40.15
C PRO A 15 -45.46 32.71 -39.37
N ARG A 16 -45.77 33.95 -39.79
CA ARG A 16 -46.82 34.81 -39.20
C ARG A 16 -48.21 34.66 -39.85
N SER A 17 -48.36 33.75 -40.80
CA SER A 17 -49.64 33.51 -41.49
C SER A 17 -50.53 32.54 -40.70
N ALA A 18 -51.85 32.65 -40.90
CA ALA A 18 -52.84 31.71 -40.37
C ALA A 18 -52.62 30.25 -40.83
N LEU A 19 -51.80 30.03 -41.87
CA LEU A 19 -51.47 28.72 -42.45
C LEU A 19 -50.17 28.09 -41.88
N SER A 20 -49.55 28.73 -40.88
CA SER A 20 -48.33 28.23 -40.24
C SER A 20 -48.54 26.92 -39.45
N SER A 21 -49.74 26.68 -38.91
CA SER A 21 -50.13 25.41 -38.28
C SER A 21 -50.17 24.27 -39.30
N VAL A 22 -50.78 24.51 -40.46
CA VAL A 22 -50.87 23.55 -41.57
C VAL A 22 -49.48 23.21 -42.10
N LYS A 23 -48.56 24.19 -42.20
CA LYS A 23 -47.15 23.93 -42.54
C LYS A 23 -46.47 23.00 -41.53
N LYS A 24 -46.73 23.15 -40.22
CA LYS A 24 -46.19 22.26 -39.17
C LYS A 24 -46.80 20.86 -39.23
N GLU A 25 -48.07 20.74 -39.59
CA GLU A 25 -48.73 19.44 -39.76
C GLU A 25 -48.22 18.72 -41.01
N LEU A 26 -48.05 19.42 -42.13
CA LEU A 26 -47.48 18.85 -43.35
C LEU A 26 -46.02 18.41 -43.15
N THR A 27 -45.20 19.16 -42.39
CA THR A 27 -43.83 18.73 -42.08
C THR A 27 -43.81 17.52 -41.15
N LYS A 28 -44.73 17.44 -40.17
CA LYS A 28 -44.91 16.23 -39.34
C LYS A 28 -45.35 15.03 -40.18
N VAL A 29 -46.25 15.21 -41.13
CA VAL A 29 -46.70 14.15 -42.04
C VAL A 29 -45.56 13.69 -42.95
N LYS A 30 -44.75 14.62 -43.47
CA LYS A 30 -43.55 14.30 -44.25
C LYS A 30 -42.50 13.52 -43.44
N GLN A 31 -42.41 13.77 -42.12
CA GLN A 31 -41.48 13.07 -41.22
C GLN A 31 -41.99 11.71 -40.75
N LYS A 32 -43.31 11.47 -40.78
CA LYS A 32 -43.90 10.18 -40.43
C LYS A 32 -43.69 9.20 -41.59
N LYS A 33 -42.82 8.23 -41.39
CA LYS A 33 -42.73 7.07 -42.29
C LYS A 33 -44.05 6.30 -42.22
N ALA A 34 -44.55 5.86 -43.38
CA ALA A 34 -45.75 5.04 -43.45
C ALA A 34 -45.55 3.79 -42.59
N VAL A 35 -46.57 3.42 -41.80
CA VAL A 35 -46.55 2.19 -41.02
C VAL A 35 -46.60 1.03 -42.00
N GLU A 36 -45.59 0.17 -41.95
CA GLU A 36 -45.54 -1.01 -42.81
C GLU A 36 -46.67 -1.98 -42.44
N LEU A 37 -47.11 -2.75 -43.43
CA LEU A 37 -48.11 -3.78 -43.21
C LEU A 37 -47.59 -4.76 -42.15
N PRO A 38 -48.42 -5.14 -41.17
CA PRO A 38 -48.00 -6.08 -40.15
C PRO A 38 -47.60 -7.40 -40.80
N LEU A 39 -46.44 -7.91 -40.42
CA LEU A 39 -45.94 -9.22 -40.83
C LEU A 39 -46.92 -10.33 -40.45
N SER A 40 -46.78 -11.50 -41.09
CA SER A 40 -47.55 -12.67 -40.69
C SER A 40 -47.28 -13.01 -39.20
N LYS A 41 -48.26 -13.65 -38.54
CA LYS A 41 -48.14 -13.98 -37.10
C LYS A 41 -46.88 -14.80 -36.80
N GLU A 42 -46.45 -15.66 -37.72
CA GLU A 42 -45.28 -16.52 -37.56
C GLU A 42 -43.98 -15.74 -37.69
N GLU A 43 -43.87 -14.87 -38.68
CA GLU A 43 -42.73 -13.98 -38.89
C GLU A 43 -42.58 -12.99 -37.73
N ALA A 44 -43.68 -12.38 -37.28
CA ALA A 44 -43.65 -11.48 -36.12
C ALA A 44 -43.15 -12.20 -34.86
N LYS A 45 -43.63 -13.42 -34.59
CA LYS A 45 -43.13 -14.25 -33.48
C LYS A 45 -41.67 -14.64 -33.66
N ARG A 46 -41.19 -14.86 -34.89
CA ARG A 46 -39.78 -15.14 -35.16
C ARG A 46 -38.91 -13.93 -34.83
N VAL A 47 -39.28 -12.73 -35.28
CA VAL A 47 -38.56 -11.48 -34.98
C VAL A 47 -38.49 -11.22 -33.48
N VAL A 48 -39.61 -11.42 -32.76
CA VAL A 48 -39.63 -11.25 -31.30
C VAL A 48 -38.70 -12.24 -30.61
N ARG A 49 -38.66 -13.51 -31.06
CA ARG A 49 -37.73 -14.53 -30.52
C ARG A 49 -36.28 -14.17 -30.79
N GLU A 50 -35.95 -13.72 -32.00
CA GLU A 50 -34.59 -13.30 -32.35
C GLU A 50 -34.15 -12.09 -31.49
N ALA A 51 -35.02 -11.09 -31.32
CA ALA A 51 -34.75 -9.96 -30.44
C ALA A 51 -34.60 -10.37 -28.96
N ALA A 52 -35.42 -11.30 -28.48
CA ALA A 52 -35.30 -11.84 -27.14
C ALA A 52 -33.99 -12.61 -26.95
N TYR A 53 -33.61 -13.45 -27.93
CA TYR A 53 -32.37 -14.21 -27.90
C TYR A 53 -31.15 -13.30 -27.80
N VAL A 54 -31.11 -12.21 -28.58
CA VAL A 54 -30.01 -11.23 -28.53
C VAL A 54 -29.91 -10.55 -27.16
N ARG A 55 -31.03 -10.31 -26.48
CA ARG A 55 -31.02 -9.76 -25.11
C ARG A 55 -30.51 -10.78 -24.11
N THR A 56 -31.06 -11.99 -24.15
CA THR A 56 -30.66 -13.07 -23.24
C THR A 56 -29.20 -13.48 -23.43
N SER A 57 -28.69 -13.49 -24.67
CA SER A 57 -27.29 -13.83 -24.94
C SER A 57 -26.33 -12.78 -24.38
N LYS A 58 -26.70 -11.49 -24.43
CA LYS A 58 -25.95 -10.43 -23.75
C LYS A 58 -25.97 -10.57 -22.24
N ASP A 59 -27.12 -10.94 -21.66
CA ASP A 59 -27.24 -11.15 -20.21
C ASP A 59 -26.44 -12.36 -19.73
N VAL A 60 -26.46 -13.46 -20.47
CA VAL A 60 -25.63 -14.65 -20.20
C VAL A 60 -24.15 -14.33 -20.42
N GLY A 61 -23.81 -13.49 -21.40
CA GLY A 61 -22.44 -13.03 -21.66
C GLY A 61 -21.79 -12.35 -20.46
N LYS A 62 -22.55 -11.69 -19.58
CA LYS A 62 -22.03 -11.10 -18.34
C LYS A 62 -21.41 -12.14 -17.40
N TRP A 63 -21.86 -13.39 -17.47
CA TRP A 63 -21.35 -14.50 -16.64
C TRP A 63 -20.14 -15.18 -17.25
N GLN A 64 -19.78 -14.87 -18.50
CA GLN A 64 -18.71 -15.56 -19.21
C GLN A 64 -17.35 -15.39 -18.52
N GLU A 65 -17.05 -14.21 -17.96
CA GLU A 65 -15.82 -13.95 -17.22
C GLU A 65 -15.72 -14.80 -15.95
N VAL A 66 -16.79 -14.87 -15.16
CA VAL A 66 -16.85 -15.70 -13.94
C VAL A 66 -16.69 -17.18 -14.27
N VAL A 67 -17.32 -17.65 -15.36
CA VAL A 67 -17.17 -19.03 -15.83
C VAL A 67 -15.73 -19.30 -16.28
N LEU A 68 -15.08 -18.37 -16.98
CA LEU A 68 -13.69 -18.51 -17.39
C LEU A 68 -12.73 -18.52 -16.20
N GLN A 69 -12.95 -17.66 -15.21
CA GLN A 69 -12.20 -17.66 -13.95
C GLN A 69 -12.33 -19.00 -13.24
N ASN A 70 -13.55 -19.52 -13.08
CA ASN A 70 -13.78 -20.83 -12.46
C ASN A 70 -13.15 -21.99 -13.24
N ARG A 71 -13.08 -21.90 -14.58
CA ARG A 71 -12.40 -22.90 -15.43
C ARG A 71 -10.88 -22.83 -15.35
N ARG A 72 -10.33 -21.64 -15.10
CA ARG A 72 -8.88 -21.40 -14.96
C ARG A 72 -8.37 -21.70 -13.56
N ALA A 73 -9.23 -21.64 -12.55
CA ALA A 73 -8.87 -21.95 -11.17
C ALA A 73 -8.43 -23.41 -11.06
N GLU A 74 -7.27 -23.64 -10.43
CA GLU A 74 -6.72 -24.98 -10.21
C GLU A 74 -7.55 -25.79 -9.21
N GLN A 75 -8.12 -25.11 -8.22
CA GLN A 75 -9.00 -25.70 -7.22
C GLN A 75 -10.25 -24.83 -7.01
N LEU A 76 -11.42 -25.48 -6.98
CA LEU A 76 -12.68 -24.89 -6.57
C LEU A 76 -13.12 -25.51 -5.24
N VAL A 77 -13.25 -24.70 -4.20
CA VAL A 77 -13.73 -25.13 -2.89
C VAL A 77 -15.22 -24.81 -2.77
N PHE A 78 -16.03 -25.83 -2.53
CA PHE A 78 -17.47 -25.69 -2.32
C PHE A 78 -17.80 -25.82 -0.83
N PRO A 79 -18.72 -25.00 -0.29
CA PRO A 79 -19.61 -24.05 -0.99
C PRO A 79 -18.94 -22.74 -1.43
N LEU A 80 -19.16 -22.32 -2.69
CA LEU A 80 -18.56 -21.09 -3.27
C LEU A 80 -19.06 -19.81 -2.61
N LYS A 81 -20.35 -19.77 -2.24
CA LYS A 81 -20.93 -18.67 -1.48
C LYS A 81 -20.78 -19.02 -0.01
N GLN A 82 -19.63 -18.66 0.55
CA GLN A 82 -19.51 -18.64 1.99
C GLN A 82 -20.42 -17.53 2.49
N GLU A 83 -21.39 -17.88 3.34
CA GLU A 83 -22.04 -16.88 4.18
C GLU A 83 -20.91 -16.27 5.00
N ILE A 84 -20.45 -15.08 4.59
CA ILE A 84 -19.49 -14.32 5.39
C ILE A 84 -20.19 -14.18 6.72
N ALA A 85 -19.67 -14.86 7.75
CA ALA A 85 -20.16 -14.71 9.10
C ALA A 85 -20.06 -13.22 9.40
N THR A 86 -21.20 -12.52 9.34
CA THR A 86 -21.21 -11.10 9.61
C THR A 86 -20.84 -10.97 11.06
N VAL A 87 -19.60 -10.57 11.34
CA VAL A 87 -19.16 -10.25 12.70
C VAL A 87 -20.12 -9.18 13.17
N VAL A 88 -21.04 -9.56 14.06
CA VAL A 88 -22.03 -8.63 14.59
C VAL A 88 -21.24 -7.54 15.30
N PRO A 89 -21.36 -6.27 14.88
CA PRO A 89 -20.67 -5.19 15.57
C PRO A 89 -20.99 -5.28 17.07
N LEU A 90 -19.98 -5.09 17.93
CA LEU A 90 -20.13 -5.23 19.38
C LEU A 90 -21.35 -4.48 19.93
N GLU A 91 -21.68 -3.33 19.35
CA GLU A 91 -22.85 -2.51 19.68
C GLU A 91 -24.20 -3.25 19.48
N GLN A 92 -24.32 -4.01 18.40
CA GLN A 92 -25.50 -4.82 18.11
C GLN A 92 -25.57 -6.05 19.02
N ALA A 93 -24.42 -6.64 19.36
CA ALA A 93 -24.37 -7.77 20.30
C ALA A 93 -24.77 -7.34 21.73
N VAL A 94 -24.30 -6.17 22.18
CA VAL A 94 -24.62 -5.62 23.51
C VAL A 94 -26.09 -5.20 23.60
N SER A 95 -26.65 -4.57 22.56
CA SER A 95 -28.07 -4.19 22.55
C SER A 95 -29.03 -5.38 22.47
N ALA A 96 -28.62 -6.50 21.86
CA ALA A 96 -29.39 -7.74 21.80
C ALA A 96 -29.29 -8.59 23.08
N TRP A 97 -28.44 -8.21 24.04
CA TRP A 97 -28.21 -8.99 25.26
C TRP A 97 -29.40 -8.92 26.22
N LYS A 98 -29.75 -10.07 26.82
CA LYS A 98 -30.89 -10.23 27.75
C LYS A 98 -30.47 -11.08 28.96
N ALA A 99 -30.93 -10.70 30.14
CA ALA A 99 -30.76 -11.46 31.38
C ALA A 99 -31.36 -12.87 31.26
N ARG A 100 -30.55 -13.91 31.52
CA ARG A 100 -30.96 -15.32 31.42
C ARG A 100 -31.15 -15.97 32.78
N THR A 101 -30.31 -15.66 33.75
CA THR A 101 -30.38 -16.28 35.08
C THR A 101 -31.43 -15.62 35.97
N PRO A 102 -32.02 -16.33 36.96
CA PRO A 102 -33.02 -15.74 37.85
C PRO A 102 -32.44 -14.56 38.64
N LEU A 103 -31.19 -14.66 39.09
CA LEU A 103 -30.48 -13.57 39.75
C LEU A 103 -30.30 -12.36 38.82
N GLU A 104 -29.89 -12.55 37.56
CA GLU A 104 -29.81 -11.44 36.61
C GLU A 104 -31.18 -10.79 36.40
N GLN A 105 -32.25 -11.57 36.25
CA GLN A 105 -33.59 -11.02 36.06
C GLN A 105 -34.05 -10.19 37.26
N GLU A 106 -33.74 -10.64 38.49
CA GLU A 106 -34.00 -9.88 39.71
C GLU A 106 -33.19 -8.59 39.75
N ILE A 107 -31.88 -8.67 39.48
CA ILE A 107 -30.97 -7.51 39.45
C ILE A 107 -31.44 -6.50 38.41
N PHE A 108 -31.69 -6.91 37.16
CA PHE A 108 -32.20 -6.01 36.11
C PHE A 108 -33.62 -5.52 36.41
N GLY A 109 -34.44 -6.32 37.09
CA GLY A 109 -35.75 -5.91 37.57
C GLY A 109 -35.65 -4.77 38.58
N LEU A 110 -34.72 -4.87 39.54
CA LEU A 110 -34.43 -3.82 40.50
C LEU A 110 -33.87 -2.57 39.81
N LEU A 111 -32.91 -2.73 38.89
CA LEU A 111 -32.31 -1.62 38.15
C LEU A 111 -33.36 -0.85 37.32
N ARG A 112 -34.28 -1.56 36.63
CA ARG A 112 -35.38 -0.94 35.88
C ARG A 112 -36.38 -0.22 36.78
N LYS A 113 -36.75 -0.82 37.92
CA LYS A 113 -37.67 -0.22 38.91
C LYS A 113 -37.09 1.07 39.50
N ASN A 114 -35.79 1.07 39.75
CA ASN A 114 -35.06 2.23 40.26
C ASN A 114 -34.66 3.22 39.16
N GLN A 115 -35.09 3.02 37.91
CA GLN A 115 -34.73 3.84 36.74
C GLN A 115 -33.20 4.07 36.63
N GLN A 116 -32.40 3.07 37.02
CA GLN A 116 -30.96 3.15 36.94
C GLN A 116 -30.43 2.75 35.55
N PRO A 117 -29.40 3.45 35.02
CA PRO A 117 -28.54 4.41 35.73
C PRO A 117 -29.23 5.77 35.91
N ILE A 118 -29.50 6.11 37.17
CA ILE A 118 -29.80 7.48 37.54
C ILE A 118 -28.43 8.13 37.46
N THR A 119 -28.29 9.12 36.59
CA THR A 119 -27.11 9.99 36.51
C THR A 119 -27.02 10.91 37.74
N ASP A 120 -27.48 10.44 38.89
CA ASP A 120 -27.32 11.12 40.17
C ASP A 120 -26.07 10.51 40.78
N PRO A 121 -24.99 11.30 40.91
CA PRO A 121 -23.81 10.82 41.60
C PRO A 121 -24.25 10.47 43.03
N LEU A 122 -24.10 9.20 43.40
CA LEU A 122 -24.40 8.71 44.75
C LEU A 122 -23.58 9.41 45.84
N LEU A 123 -22.59 10.23 45.44
CA LEU A 123 -21.75 11.03 46.31
C LEU A 123 -22.16 12.51 46.26
N THR A 124 -22.21 13.13 47.44
CA THR A 124 -22.30 14.60 47.55
C THR A 124 -21.10 15.25 46.83
N PRO A 125 -21.21 16.50 46.33
CA PRO A 125 -20.12 17.15 45.61
C PRO A 125 -18.81 17.25 46.42
N GLU A 126 -18.91 17.29 47.75
CA GLU A 126 -17.77 17.29 48.67
C GLU A 126 -17.12 15.91 48.79
N GLU A 127 -17.92 14.84 48.91
CA GLU A 127 -17.40 13.47 48.93
C GLU A 127 -16.85 13.07 47.55
N ALA A 128 -17.48 13.53 46.47
CA ALA A 128 -16.97 13.41 45.11
C ALA A 128 -15.66 14.18 44.94
N ALA A 129 -15.53 15.40 45.50
CA ALA A 129 -14.26 16.13 45.53
C ALA A 129 -13.19 15.45 46.37
N SER A 130 -13.56 14.72 47.42
CA SER A 130 -12.63 13.93 48.27
C SER A 130 -12.19 12.62 47.63
N LEU A 131 -13.05 11.96 46.84
CA LEU A 131 -12.66 10.84 45.98
C LEU A 131 -11.85 11.33 44.77
N GLN A 132 -12.25 12.47 44.19
CA GLN A 132 -11.51 13.17 43.13
C GLN A 132 -10.19 13.77 43.62
N ALA A 133 -10.02 13.97 44.93
CA ALA A 133 -8.73 14.19 45.58
C ALA A 133 -7.94 12.87 45.53
N MET A 134 -7.66 12.44 44.31
CA MET A 134 -6.86 11.32 43.84
C MET A 134 -6.57 10.28 44.93
N SER A 135 -7.40 9.23 44.99
CA SER A 135 -6.94 7.97 45.56
C SER A 135 -5.64 7.57 44.85
N LEU A 136 -4.72 6.93 45.57
CA LEU A 136 -3.42 6.53 45.02
C LEU A 136 -3.59 5.62 43.78
N GLU A 137 -4.69 4.88 43.74
CA GLU A 137 -5.06 3.98 42.64
C GLU A 137 -5.53 4.75 41.41
N GLU A 138 -6.40 5.75 41.55
CA GLU A 138 -6.83 6.61 40.44
C GLU A 138 -5.68 7.44 39.87
N ALA A 139 -4.78 7.94 40.72
CA ALA A 139 -3.58 8.64 40.27
C ALA A 139 -2.67 7.74 39.43
N ARG A 140 -2.53 6.47 39.82
CA ARG A 140 -1.76 5.46 39.08
C ARG A 140 -2.44 5.12 37.75
N GLN A 141 -3.77 4.95 37.74
CA GLN A 141 -4.54 4.68 36.53
C GLN A 141 -4.45 5.84 35.53
N ARG A 142 -4.70 7.08 35.97
CA ARG A 142 -4.54 8.27 35.11
C ARG A 142 -3.12 8.43 34.60
N ARG A 143 -2.11 8.12 35.42
CA ARG A 143 -0.71 8.12 34.97
C ARG A 143 -0.45 7.05 33.91
N ALA A 144 -0.99 5.84 34.08
CA ALA A 144 -0.86 4.75 33.12
C ALA A 144 -1.59 5.09 31.80
N GLU A 145 -2.78 5.67 31.88
CA GLU A 145 -3.53 6.16 30.71
C GLU A 145 -2.77 7.26 29.98
N LEU A 146 -2.21 8.24 30.69
CA LEU A 146 -1.39 9.29 30.10
C LEU A 146 -0.12 8.73 29.47
N GLN A 147 0.51 7.72 30.07
CA GLN A 147 1.67 7.03 29.49
C GLN A 147 1.28 6.28 28.20
N ARG A 148 0.16 5.56 28.20
CA ARG A 148 -0.38 4.88 27.02
C ARG A 148 -0.70 5.88 25.91
N ALA A 149 -1.38 6.99 26.22
CA ALA A 149 -1.70 8.04 25.26
C ALA A 149 -0.44 8.68 24.65
N ARG A 150 0.57 8.98 25.48
CA ARG A 150 1.88 9.50 25.01
C ARG A 150 2.59 8.49 24.10
N ALA A 151 2.57 7.21 24.45
CA ALA A 151 3.16 6.16 23.63
C ALA A 151 2.48 6.07 22.27
N VAL A 152 1.13 5.99 22.23
CA VAL A 152 0.34 5.95 21.00
C VAL A 152 0.62 7.16 20.11
N GLN A 153 0.63 8.37 20.69
CA GLN A 153 0.97 9.59 19.96
C GLN A 153 2.39 9.53 19.39
N SER A 154 3.36 9.05 20.17
CA SER A 154 4.75 8.92 19.72
C SER A 154 4.92 7.92 18.56
N TYR A 155 4.20 6.80 18.59
CA TYR A 155 4.21 5.82 17.49
C TYR A 155 3.58 6.40 16.24
N TYR A 156 2.46 7.10 16.38
CA TYR A 156 1.81 7.77 15.26
C TYR A 156 2.72 8.83 14.64
N GLU A 157 3.37 9.66 15.46
CA GLU A 157 4.36 10.63 15.00
C GLU A 157 5.54 9.96 14.28
N ALA A 158 6.07 8.87 14.84
CA ALA A 158 7.17 8.12 14.22
C ALA A 158 6.76 7.54 12.86
N LYS A 159 5.56 6.95 12.77
CA LYS A 159 4.97 6.45 11.52
C LYS A 159 4.79 7.58 10.51
N ALA A 160 4.20 8.71 10.90
CA ALA A 160 4.02 9.88 10.04
C ALA A 160 5.37 10.46 9.55
N ARG A 161 6.38 10.54 10.42
CA ARG A 161 7.74 10.94 10.06
C ARG A 161 8.37 9.95 9.07
N ARG A 162 8.18 8.65 9.27
CA ARG A 162 8.65 7.59 8.35
C ARG A 162 7.95 7.70 7.00
N GLU A 163 6.63 7.83 6.95
CA GLU A 163 5.86 8.01 5.73
C GLU A 163 6.26 9.29 4.98
N LYS A 164 6.44 10.41 5.69
CA LYS A 164 6.93 11.68 5.09
C LYS A 164 8.32 11.48 4.47
N LYS A 165 9.23 10.77 5.15
CA LYS A 165 10.55 10.41 4.62
C LYS A 165 10.45 9.47 3.41
N ILE A 166 9.54 8.49 3.42
CA ILE A 166 9.32 7.57 2.29
C ILE A 166 8.79 8.36 1.09
N LYS A 167 7.78 9.21 1.28
CA LYS A 167 7.18 10.05 0.23
C LYS A 167 8.19 11.05 -0.32
N SER A 168 8.99 11.71 0.52
CA SER A 168 10.05 12.63 0.06
C SER A 168 11.17 11.91 -0.69
N LYS A 169 11.62 10.74 -0.21
CA LYS A 169 12.59 9.90 -0.92
C LYS A 169 12.05 9.42 -2.25
N LYS A 170 10.81 8.89 -2.29
CA LYS A 170 10.15 8.45 -3.54
C LYS A 170 10.01 9.62 -4.51
N TYR A 171 9.56 10.79 -4.03
CA TYR A 171 9.48 12.01 -4.83
C TYR A 171 10.83 12.40 -5.44
N HIS A 172 11.90 12.49 -4.63
CA HIS A 172 13.22 12.85 -5.15
C HIS A 172 13.81 11.78 -6.09
N ARG A 173 13.54 10.49 -5.86
CA ARG A 173 13.92 9.41 -6.80
C ARG A 173 13.23 9.58 -8.14
N VAL A 174 11.91 9.81 -8.13
CA VAL A 174 11.11 10.04 -9.35
C VAL A 174 11.54 11.34 -10.04
N LEU A 175 11.78 12.42 -9.28
CA LEU A 175 12.24 13.70 -9.80
C LEU A 175 13.62 13.59 -10.44
N LYS A 176 14.56 12.87 -9.84
CA LYS A 176 15.88 12.59 -10.44
C LYS A 176 15.75 11.72 -11.69
N LYS A 177 14.84 10.73 -11.71
CA LYS A 177 14.58 9.91 -12.90
C LYS A 177 13.94 10.74 -14.02
N SER A 178 12.99 11.63 -13.70
CA SER A 178 12.33 12.48 -14.68
C SER A 178 13.26 13.56 -15.24
N ARG A 179 14.10 14.19 -14.39
CA ARG A 179 15.16 15.12 -14.85
C ARG A 179 16.14 14.45 -15.81
N ARG A 180 16.63 13.24 -15.48
CA ARG A 180 17.49 12.46 -16.39
C ARG A 180 16.81 12.15 -17.72
N ARG A 181 15.54 11.71 -17.68
CA ARG A 181 14.75 11.45 -18.90
C ARG A 181 14.54 12.72 -19.74
N LYS A 182 14.34 13.88 -19.10
CA LYS A 182 14.23 15.18 -19.80
C LYS A 182 15.54 15.57 -20.47
N ALA A 183 16.66 15.48 -19.75
CA ALA A 183 17.99 15.77 -20.31
C ALA A 183 18.32 14.87 -21.52
N LEU A 184 17.97 13.57 -21.46
CA LEU A 184 18.12 12.67 -22.62
C LEU A 184 17.24 13.08 -23.80
N LYS A 185 15.98 13.45 -23.56
CA LYS A 185 15.07 13.93 -24.62
C LYS A 185 15.53 15.26 -25.23
N GLU A 186 16.01 16.19 -24.40
CA GLU A 186 16.58 17.47 -24.86
C GLU A 186 17.80 17.20 -25.74
N PHE A 187 18.67 16.27 -25.35
CA PHE A 187 19.80 15.84 -26.16
C PHE A 187 19.37 15.17 -27.48
N GLU A 188 18.37 14.28 -27.46
CA GLU A 188 17.81 13.66 -28.67
C GLU A 188 17.16 14.68 -29.62
N LEU A 189 16.50 15.71 -29.08
CA LEU A 189 15.92 16.79 -29.87
C LEU A 189 17.01 17.67 -30.49
N LEU A 190 18.03 18.03 -29.72
CA LEU A 190 19.19 18.78 -30.22
C LEU A 190 19.93 18.00 -31.31
N HIS A 191 20.10 16.69 -31.14
CA HIS A 191 20.69 15.83 -32.16
C HIS A 191 19.87 15.81 -33.47
N LYS A 192 18.55 15.97 -33.39
CA LYS A 192 17.65 15.98 -34.56
C LYS A 192 17.54 17.36 -35.21
N SER A 193 17.59 18.45 -34.44
CA SER A 193 17.53 19.81 -34.99
C SER A 193 18.89 20.28 -35.49
N ASP A 194 19.92 20.15 -34.65
CA ASP A 194 21.23 20.78 -34.84
C ASP A 194 22.36 19.80 -34.43
N PRO A 195 22.84 18.94 -35.34
CA PRO A 195 23.84 17.92 -35.02
C PRO A 195 25.16 18.52 -34.52
N GLU A 196 25.54 19.72 -35.01
CA GLU A 196 26.74 20.42 -34.57
C GLU A 196 26.67 20.86 -33.09
N ALA A 197 25.50 21.32 -32.63
CA ALA A 197 25.30 21.71 -31.24
C ALA A 197 25.28 20.51 -30.28
N ALA A 198 24.75 19.37 -30.73
CA ALA A 198 24.80 18.12 -29.97
C ALA A 198 26.24 17.60 -29.81
N LEU A 199 27.06 17.69 -30.86
CA LEU A 199 28.49 17.36 -30.80
C LEU A 199 29.24 18.28 -29.83
N ALA A 200 28.99 19.59 -29.87
CA ALA A 200 29.58 20.54 -28.92
C ALA A 200 29.24 20.21 -27.46
N GLN A 201 27.99 19.83 -27.15
CA GLN A 201 27.61 19.39 -25.80
C GLN A 201 28.33 18.10 -25.36
N LEU A 202 28.55 17.15 -26.28
CA LEU A 202 29.35 15.96 -25.97
C LEU A 202 30.82 16.33 -25.72
N GLU A 203 31.40 17.21 -26.53
CA GLU A 203 32.77 17.70 -26.37
C GLU A 203 32.96 18.43 -25.03
N GLU A 204 32.01 19.26 -24.61
CA GLU A 204 32.03 19.91 -23.30
C GLU A 204 32.06 18.89 -22.15
N LEU A 205 31.24 17.83 -22.23
CA LEU A 205 31.24 16.74 -21.24
C LEU A 205 32.58 15.98 -21.24
N GLU A 206 33.18 15.76 -22.41
CA GLU A 206 34.51 15.15 -22.53
C GLU A 206 35.63 16.05 -22.00
N GLN A 207 35.56 17.36 -22.23
CA GLN A 207 36.51 18.33 -21.68
C GLN A 207 36.46 18.34 -20.15
N LEU A 208 35.26 18.38 -19.56
CA LEU A 208 35.08 18.29 -18.10
C LEU A 208 35.64 16.96 -17.56
N ARG A 209 35.45 15.87 -18.29
CA ARG A 209 36.00 14.55 -17.97
C ARG A 209 37.51 14.49 -18.04
N MET A 210 38.12 15.11 -19.05
CA MET A 210 39.58 15.24 -19.18
C MET A 210 40.13 16.10 -18.05
N GLN A 211 39.53 17.26 -17.78
CA GLN A 211 39.93 18.15 -16.70
C GLN A 211 39.86 17.45 -15.33
N GLU A 212 38.83 16.64 -15.08
CA GLU A 212 38.71 15.87 -13.83
C GLU A 212 39.76 14.76 -13.73
N ARG A 213 40.08 14.09 -14.84
CA ARG A 213 41.15 13.08 -14.88
C ARG A 213 42.55 13.68 -14.69
N MET A 214 42.79 14.85 -15.26
CA MET A 214 44.06 15.56 -15.15
C MET A 214 44.25 16.18 -13.77
N SER A 215 43.20 16.80 -13.23
CA SER A 215 43.29 17.53 -11.96
C SER A 215 43.05 16.65 -10.72
N LEU A 216 42.43 15.47 -10.88
CA LEU A 216 42.11 14.51 -9.80
C LEU A 216 41.39 15.17 -8.60
N LYS A 217 40.67 16.27 -8.83
CA LYS A 217 40.11 17.13 -7.77
C LYS A 217 39.08 16.43 -6.89
N HIS A 218 38.20 15.62 -7.49
CA HIS A 218 37.15 14.90 -6.77
C HIS A 218 37.57 13.47 -6.41
N GLN A 219 38.86 13.13 -6.48
CA GLN A 219 39.38 11.87 -5.96
C GLN A 219 39.57 11.92 -4.44
N ASN A 220 39.30 10.82 -3.74
CA ASN A 220 39.46 10.70 -2.28
C ASN A 220 40.93 10.75 -1.78
N LYS A 221 41.88 11.18 -2.61
CA LYS A 221 43.33 11.17 -2.29
C LYS A 221 43.79 12.43 -1.56
N GLY A 222 43.04 13.54 -1.62
CA GLY A 222 43.39 14.83 -1.03
C GLY A 222 43.28 14.90 0.51
N LYS A 223 43.93 15.90 1.13
CA LYS A 223 43.93 16.10 2.60
C LYS A 223 42.52 16.24 3.19
N TRP A 224 41.63 16.95 2.48
CA TRP A 224 40.22 17.13 2.87
C TRP A 224 39.44 15.80 2.89
N ALA A 225 39.60 14.98 1.85
CA ALA A 225 38.91 13.68 1.78
C ALA A 225 39.42 12.73 2.88
N ARG A 226 40.73 12.73 3.16
CA ARG A 226 41.32 11.93 4.25
C ARG A 226 40.83 12.36 5.62
N SER A 227 40.77 13.66 5.91
CA SER A 227 40.27 14.17 7.20
C SER A 227 38.78 13.88 7.37
N ARG A 228 37.98 14.09 6.32
CA ARG A 228 36.54 13.80 6.36
C ARG A 228 36.24 12.29 6.42
N ALA A 229 37.12 11.44 5.89
CA ALA A 229 36.99 9.97 6.00
C ALA A 229 37.18 9.45 7.42
N ILE A 230 38.07 10.09 8.19
CA ILE A 230 38.22 9.78 9.61
C ILE A 230 36.96 10.18 10.37
N LEU A 231 36.44 11.39 10.11
CA LEU A 231 35.22 11.91 10.74
C LEU A 231 33.95 11.17 10.29
N ALA A 232 33.90 10.63 9.08
CA ALA A 232 32.73 9.91 8.53
C ALA A 232 32.36 8.63 9.30
N LYS A 233 33.25 8.14 10.19
CA LYS A 233 32.93 7.07 11.13
C LYS A 233 31.92 7.51 12.19
N TYR A 234 31.95 8.78 12.58
CA TYR A 234 31.16 9.34 13.68
C TYR A 234 30.09 10.32 13.19
N ASP A 235 30.37 11.08 12.12
CA ASP A 235 29.47 12.12 11.61
C ASP A 235 28.77 11.71 10.30
N LEU A 236 27.43 11.77 10.30
CA LEU A 236 26.62 11.49 9.11
C LEU A 236 26.86 12.51 7.99
N GLU A 237 27.06 13.78 8.32
CA GLU A 237 27.33 14.84 7.35
C GLU A 237 28.69 14.67 6.66
N ALA A 238 29.70 14.20 7.41
CA ALA A 238 31.01 13.88 6.86
C ALA A 238 30.92 12.72 5.85
N ARG A 239 30.10 11.72 6.15
CA ARG A 239 29.84 10.59 5.26
C ARG A 239 29.09 11.01 4.00
N GLN A 240 28.10 11.89 4.12
CA GLN A 240 27.36 12.44 2.97
C GLN A 240 28.28 13.27 2.07
N ALA A 241 29.08 14.17 2.64
CA ALA A 241 30.01 15.01 1.87
C ALA A 241 31.04 14.18 1.07
N LEU A 242 31.53 13.06 1.63
CA LEU A 242 32.38 12.12 0.90
C LEU A 242 31.66 11.37 -0.21
N GLN A 243 30.41 10.95 0.03
CA GLN A 243 29.59 10.32 -0.99
C GLN A 243 29.28 11.27 -2.15
N GLU A 244 29.04 12.56 -1.86
CA GLU A 244 28.85 13.60 -2.86
C GLU A 244 30.10 13.85 -3.69
N GLN A 245 31.28 13.91 -3.06
CA GLN A 245 32.54 14.04 -3.78
C GLN A 245 32.77 12.86 -4.74
N LEU A 246 32.53 11.63 -4.27
CA LEU A 246 32.61 10.42 -5.11
C LEU A 246 31.54 10.39 -6.21
N ALA A 247 30.33 10.87 -5.95
CA ALA A 247 29.27 10.97 -6.95
C ALA A 247 29.66 11.95 -8.07
N ARG A 248 30.17 13.14 -7.72
CA ARG A 248 30.69 14.11 -8.69
C ARG A 248 31.83 13.53 -9.51
N ASN A 249 32.75 12.80 -8.88
CA ASN A 249 33.82 12.14 -9.61
C ASN A 249 33.27 11.10 -10.62
N LYS A 250 32.28 10.30 -10.21
CA LYS A 250 31.63 9.34 -11.11
C LYS A 250 30.91 10.03 -12.26
N GLU A 251 30.16 11.10 -12.00
CA GLU A 251 29.45 11.89 -13.02
C GLU A 251 30.42 12.46 -14.06
N LEU A 252 31.53 13.07 -13.62
CA LEU A 252 32.53 13.67 -14.50
C LEU A 252 33.40 12.62 -15.22
N THR A 253 33.62 11.43 -14.64
CA THR A 253 34.52 10.41 -15.23
C THR A 253 33.82 9.36 -16.08
N GLN A 254 32.48 9.30 -16.05
CA GLN A 254 31.66 8.43 -16.90
C GLN A 254 31.81 8.85 -18.37
N LYS A 255 32.13 7.88 -19.25
CA LYS A 255 32.02 8.11 -20.69
C LYS A 255 30.52 8.07 -21.03
N VAL A 256 29.99 9.11 -21.65
CA VAL A 256 28.68 9.00 -22.30
C VAL A 256 28.86 8.09 -23.49
N ARG A 257 28.37 6.86 -23.41
CA ARG A 257 28.29 5.97 -24.56
C ARG A 257 27.05 6.36 -25.34
N VAL A 258 27.25 6.94 -26.53
CA VAL A 258 26.17 7.07 -27.52
C VAL A 258 26.03 5.70 -28.17
N GLU A 259 25.40 4.77 -27.46
CA GLU A 259 24.88 3.56 -28.11
C GLU A 259 23.67 4.03 -28.91
N LEU A 260 23.83 4.15 -30.24
CA LEU A 260 22.74 4.33 -31.18
C LEU A 260 21.77 3.16 -30.95
N ARG A 261 20.67 3.44 -30.26
CA ARG A 261 19.67 2.44 -29.88
C ARG A 261 18.99 1.94 -31.15
N GLU A 262 19.32 0.72 -31.57
CA GLU A 262 18.41 -0.08 -32.39
C GLU A 262 17.09 -0.23 -31.61
N GLU A 263 15.97 -0.01 -32.28
CA GLU A 263 14.64 0.10 -31.70
C GLU A 263 14.26 -1.13 -30.87
N GLU A 264 14.44 -1.05 -29.56
CA GLU A 264 13.82 -2.00 -28.63
C GLU A 264 12.36 -1.58 -28.36
N PRO A 265 11.40 -2.52 -28.46
CA PRO A 265 9.97 -2.24 -28.30
C PRO A 265 9.62 -1.75 -26.89
N PRO A 266 8.49 -1.03 -26.74
CA PRO A 266 8.17 -0.29 -25.51
C PRO A 266 7.92 -1.19 -24.31
N ASP A 267 8.69 -0.96 -23.25
CA ASP A 267 8.53 -1.59 -21.93
C ASP A 267 7.11 -1.35 -21.36
N VAL A 268 6.36 -2.44 -21.24
CA VAL A 268 5.12 -2.56 -20.48
C VAL A 268 5.45 -2.28 -18.99
N PRO A 269 4.60 -1.55 -18.24
CA PRO A 269 4.87 -1.32 -16.82
C PRO A 269 4.86 -2.65 -16.06
N GLU A 270 6.00 -3.00 -15.46
CA GLU A 270 6.15 -4.11 -14.50
C GLU A 270 5.25 -3.86 -13.28
N GLU A 271 4.07 -4.49 -13.27
CA GLU A 271 3.34 -4.83 -12.07
C GLU A 271 3.86 -6.19 -11.56
N ASP A 272 4.34 -6.19 -10.32
CA ASP A 272 4.36 -7.31 -9.36
C ASP A 272 4.70 -8.71 -9.91
N LEU A 273 5.99 -8.96 -10.16
CA LEU A 273 6.52 -10.32 -10.18
C LEU A 273 6.81 -10.78 -8.74
N ALA A 274 5.83 -11.47 -8.18
CA ALA A 274 5.97 -12.29 -6.98
C ALA A 274 7.14 -13.28 -7.12
N SER A 275 7.96 -13.35 -6.07
CA SER A 275 8.72 -14.51 -5.57
C SER A 275 9.06 -15.63 -6.57
N VAL A 276 10.25 -15.54 -7.15
CA VAL A 276 10.93 -16.71 -7.73
C VAL A 276 11.44 -17.57 -6.58
N ILE A 277 10.80 -18.73 -6.39
CA ILE A 277 11.26 -19.83 -5.54
C ILE A 277 12.62 -20.32 -6.07
N VAL A 278 13.65 -20.23 -5.23
CA VAL A 278 14.95 -20.84 -5.51
C VAL A 278 14.84 -22.35 -5.23
N PRO A 279 15.25 -23.23 -6.16
CA PRO A 279 15.32 -24.67 -5.87
C PRO A 279 16.36 -24.93 -4.77
N VAL A 280 15.94 -25.66 -3.74
CA VAL A 280 16.80 -26.21 -2.69
C VAL A 280 17.86 -27.11 -3.34
N VAL A 281 19.13 -26.76 -3.16
CA VAL A 281 20.28 -27.62 -3.49
C VAL A 281 20.69 -28.37 -2.20
N PRO A 282 20.89 -29.69 -2.24
CA PRO A 282 21.17 -30.49 -1.05
C PRO A 282 22.54 -30.13 -0.43
N ALA A 283 22.56 -30.15 0.91
CA ALA A 283 23.74 -29.95 1.72
C ALA A 283 24.78 -31.05 1.45
N GLY A 284 25.97 -30.65 1.01
CA GLY A 284 27.12 -31.54 0.95
C GLY A 284 28.15 -31.18 -0.12
N ALA A 285 28.98 -30.15 0.13
CA ALA A 285 30.37 -30.10 -0.32
C ALA A 285 31.05 -28.81 0.17
N SER A 286 31.75 -28.95 1.29
CA SER A 286 32.98 -28.25 1.69
C SER A 286 33.54 -27.23 0.69
N THR A 287 33.39 -25.94 0.98
CA THR A 287 34.29 -24.87 0.53
C THR A 287 34.22 -23.68 1.51
N ALA A 288 34.74 -23.86 2.72
CA ALA A 288 34.94 -22.72 3.63
C ALA A 288 36.28 -22.88 4.37
N ASN A 289 37.11 -21.86 4.16
CA ASN A 289 38.47 -21.70 4.63
C ASN A 289 38.58 -21.82 6.17
N PRO A 290 39.40 -22.73 6.72
CA PRO A 290 39.42 -23.06 8.15
C PRO A 290 39.95 -21.93 9.06
N TRP A 291 40.54 -20.86 8.50
CA TRP A 291 41.05 -19.73 9.29
C TRP A 291 40.02 -18.61 9.57
N MET A 292 38.78 -18.74 9.10
CA MET A 292 37.73 -17.72 9.30
C MET A 292 36.88 -17.94 10.57
N LEU A 293 37.12 -19.00 11.34
CA LEU A 293 36.42 -19.31 12.59
C LEU A 293 37.38 -19.21 13.78
N GLY A 294 37.91 -18.02 14.01
CA GLY A 294 38.68 -17.73 15.23
C GLY A 294 37.75 -17.63 16.44
N GLN A 295 37.51 -18.75 17.12
CA GLN A 295 37.01 -18.80 18.50
C GLN A 295 38.22 -18.79 19.44
N PRO A 296 38.34 -17.87 20.42
CA PRO A 296 39.36 -17.96 21.44
C PRO A 296 39.09 -19.19 22.32
N SER A 297 40.13 -19.98 22.56
CA SER A 297 40.17 -21.13 23.47
C SER A 297 39.48 -20.81 24.81
N GLY A 298 38.56 -21.69 25.22
CA GLY A 298 37.84 -21.60 26.50
C GLY A 298 38.76 -21.70 27.73
N PRO A 299 38.24 -21.34 28.92
CA PRO A 299 39.03 -21.36 30.15
C PRO A 299 39.34 -22.79 30.57
N ALA A 300 40.61 -23.03 30.90
CA ALA A 300 41.09 -24.28 31.49
C ALA A 300 40.66 -24.37 32.97
N GLU A 301 40.14 -25.53 33.37
CA GLU A 301 39.88 -25.89 34.77
C GLU A 301 41.15 -26.41 35.46
N GLU A 302 41.46 -25.73 36.57
CA GLU A 302 42.05 -26.15 37.86
C GLU A 302 43.49 -26.74 37.95
N PRO A 303 44.14 -26.51 39.12
CA PRO A 303 44.09 -27.56 40.13
C PRO A 303 43.76 -27.11 41.56
N GLU A 304 43.07 -28.03 42.24
CA GLU A 304 42.77 -28.15 43.66
C GLU A 304 43.98 -27.94 44.58
N VAL A 305 43.76 -27.25 45.71
CA VAL A 305 44.44 -27.54 46.98
C VAL A 305 43.41 -27.49 48.11
N GLN A 306 43.24 -28.64 48.75
CA GLN A 306 42.50 -28.84 50.00
C GLN A 306 43.38 -28.44 51.20
N GLU A 307 42.77 -27.88 52.25
CA GLU A 307 42.88 -28.33 53.65
C GLU A 307 41.99 -27.43 54.55
N GLY A 308 40.97 -28.04 55.20
CA GLY A 308 39.92 -27.39 56.03
C GLY A 308 40.33 -27.17 57.50
N PRO A 309 39.45 -27.36 58.51
CA PRO A 309 37.98 -27.42 58.53
C PRO A 309 37.36 -26.48 59.63
N GLY A 310 36.03 -26.38 59.66
CA GLY A 310 35.31 -25.64 60.69
C GLY A 310 33.78 -25.84 60.61
N GLU A 311 33.36 -27.07 60.91
CA GLU A 311 32.10 -27.50 61.55
C GLU A 311 31.25 -26.34 62.14
N VAL A 312 29.92 -26.21 61.94
CA VAL A 312 28.86 -27.03 62.57
C VAL A 312 27.45 -26.54 62.09
N LEU A 313 26.58 -27.50 61.75
CA LEU A 313 25.09 -27.57 61.80
C LEU A 313 24.15 -26.90 60.75
N ALA A 314 23.60 -27.78 59.89
CA ALA A 314 22.21 -27.82 59.41
C ALA A 314 21.21 -28.15 60.57
N PRO A 315 19.87 -28.26 60.41
CA PRO A 315 19.02 -28.40 59.21
C PRO A 315 17.81 -27.42 59.22
N GLY A 316 16.87 -27.32 58.28
CA GLY A 316 16.43 -28.07 57.11
C GLY A 316 14.92 -27.80 56.96
N ALA A 317 14.42 -27.52 55.76
CA ALA A 317 12.99 -27.62 55.45
C ALA A 317 12.81 -27.75 53.92
N ALA A 318 12.01 -28.75 53.57
CA ALA A 318 11.68 -29.18 52.22
C ALA A 318 10.47 -28.40 51.66
N GLU A 319 10.36 -28.34 50.33
CA GLU A 319 9.13 -28.33 49.50
C GLU A 319 9.58 -28.08 48.03
N SER A 320 9.69 -29.13 47.21
CA SER A 320 8.68 -29.66 46.28
C SER A 320 8.46 -28.82 45.01
N LYS A 321 8.84 -29.46 43.90
CA LYS A 321 8.54 -29.21 42.48
C LYS A 321 7.13 -28.67 42.21
N GLU A 322 7.01 -27.79 41.22
CA GLU A 322 6.16 -28.03 40.03
C GLU A 322 6.53 -27.07 38.90
N GLU A 323 6.71 -27.65 37.72
CA GLU A 323 6.93 -27.03 36.42
C GLU A 323 5.57 -26.57 35.85
N MET A 324 5.51 -25.41 35.19
CA MET A 324 4.47 -25.16 34.19
C MET A 324 5.08 -24.45 32.99
N GLU A 325 4.83 -25.08 31.85
CA GLU A 325 5.14 -24.71 30.49
C GLU A 325 4.31 -23.48 30.09
N GLU A 326 4.95 -22.43 29.58
CA GLU A 326 4.25 -21.37 28.84
C GLU A 326 4.33 -21.71 27.34
N GLU A 327 3.19 -22.12 26.78
CA GLU A 327 2.98 -22.23 25.35
C GLU A 327 3.02 -20.82 24.71
N GLU A 328 3.87 -20.67 23.70
CA GLU A 328 3.93 -19.51 22.83
C GLU A 328 2.71 -19.48 21.89
N GLU A 329 1.65 -18.76 22.27
CA GLU A 329 0.64 -18.30 21.31
C GLU A 329 1.18 -17.10 20.53
N MET A 330 1.88 -17.41 19.42
CA MET A 330 2.26 -16.46 18.39
C MET A 330 1.01 -15.96 17.66
N SER A 331 0.53 -14.77 18.02
CA SER A 331 -0.56 -14.08 17.34
C SER A 331 -0.17 -13.73 15.91
N GLU A 332 -1.01 -14.15 14.97
CA GLU A 332 -0.94 -14.05 13.50
C GLU A 332 -1.01 -12.61 12.93
N GLU A 333 -0.51 -11.59 13.64
CA GLU A 333 -0.57 -10.19 13.18
C GLU A 333 0.59 -9.78 12.23
N GLU A 334 1.56 -10.66 11.96
CA GLU A 334 2.67 -10.35 11.03
C GLU A 334 2.45 -10.79 9.58
N ALA A 335 1.31 -11.42 9.24
CA ALA A 335 1.05 -11.92 7.89
C ALA A 335 0.33 -10.92 6.95
N LEU A 336 0.03 -9.70 7.39
CA LEU A 336 -0.65 -8.69 6.55
C LEU A 336 -0.03 -7.29 6.66
N LEU A 337 1.23 -7.14 6.21
CA LEU A 337 1.74 -5.86 5.69
C LEU A 337 2.57 -6.02 4.42
#